data_AF-A0ABD4BLD0-F1
#
_entry.id   AF-A0ABD4BLD0-F1
#
_cell.length_a   1.000
_cell.length_b   1.000
_cell.length_c   1.000
_cell.angle_alpha   90.00
_cell.angle_beta   90.00
_cell.angle_gamma   90.00
#
_symmetry.space_group_name_H-M   'P 1'
#
loop_
_entity.id
_entity.type
_entity.pdbx_description
1 polymer ?
#
loop_
_entity_poly.entity_id
_entity_poly.type
_entity_poly.pdbx_seq_one_letter_code
_entity_poly.pdbx_strand_id
1 'polypeptide(L)' 'MKTRRTLHRLNVPVALRDAKNNELDRQTLLNEGGKIKVPCLRIEEGDKTVWMYESKVIIDYLNQRFGAI' A
#
# COMPACT_ATOMS: atom_id res chain seq x y z
N MET A 1 -4.58 10.49 -8.36
CA MET A 1 -4.70 9.70 -7.12
C MET A 1 -3.91 10.39 -6.00
N LYS A 2 -4.56 10.77 -4.89
CA LYS A 2 -3.91 11.47 -3.75
C LYS A 2 -2.71 10.68 -3.19
N THR A 3 -2.83 9.36 -3.12
CA THR A 3 -1.79 8.42 -2.62
C THR A 3 -0.47 8.51 -3.39
N ARG A 4 -0.49 8.57 -4.74
CA ARG A 4 0.73 8.70 -5.55
C ARG A 4 1.50 10.00 -5.27
N ARG A 5 0.79 11.11 -5.04
CA ARG A 5 1.42 12.40 -4.70
C ARG A 5 2.06 12.37 -3.32
N THR A 6 1.39 11.77 -2.33
CA THR A 6 1.93 11.61 -0.98
C THR A 6 3.18 10.72 -0.99
N LEU A 7 3.16 9.61 -1.74
CA LEU A 7 4.31 8.73 -1.90
C LEU A 7 5.52 9.45 -2.50
N HIS A 8 5.32 10.22 -3.56
CA HIS A 8 6.38 11.03 -4.16
C HIS A 8 6.88 12.14 -3.22
N ARG A 9 5.98 12.76 -2.43
CA ARG A 9 6.36 13.81 -1.47
C ARG A 9 7.17 13.26 -0.29
N LEU A 10 6.83 12.06 0.17
CA LEU A 10 7.48 11.39 1.30
C LEU A 10 8.67 10.53 0.86
N ASN A 11 9.00 10.52 -0.44
CA ASN A 11 10.06 9.74 -1.06
C ASN A 11 10.11 8.27 -0.60
N VAL A 12 8.92 7.67 -0.44
CA VAL A 12 8.81 6.32 0.13
C VAL A 12 9.16 5.29 -0.94
N PRO A 13 10.14 4.41 -0.70
CA PRO A 13 10.44 3.31 -1.61
C PRO A 13 9.35 2.24 -1.48
N VAL A 14 8.22 2.45 -2.15
CA VAL A 14 7.13 1.47 -2.25
C VAL A 14 7.05 0.92 -3.66
N ALA A 15 6.87 -0.40 -3.79
CA ALA A 15 6.51 -1.01 -5.05
C ALA A 15 5.05 -0.67 -5.38
N LEU A 16 4.83 0.12 -6.43
CA LEU A 16 3.48 0.40 -6.94
C LEU A 16 2.99 -0.82 -7.72
N ARG A 17 2.05 -1.56 -7.12
CA ARG A 17 1.38 -2.72 -7.73
C ARG A 17 -0.05 -2.35 -8.13
N ASP A 18 -0.43 -2.69 -9.35
CA ASP A 18 -1.69 -2.27 -9.96
C ASP A 18 -2.65 -3.45 -10.09
N ALA A 19 -3.28 -3.87 -8.98
CA ALA A 19 -4.21 -5.00 -8.93
C ALA A 19 -5.51 -4.80 -9.76
N LYS A 20 -5.73 -3.60 -10.32
CA LYS A 20 -6.87 -3.32 -11.22
C LYS A 20 -6.56 -3.71 -12.67
N ASN A 21 -5.32 -3.52 -13.12
CA ASN A 21 -4.92 -3.77 -14.50
C ASN A 21 -4.12 -5.08 -14.65
N ASN A 22 -3.45 -5.54 -13.58
CA ASN A 22 -2.69 -6.78 -13.59
C ASN A 22 -3.43 -7.87 -12.80
N GLU A 23 -3.83 -8.93 -13.51
CA GLU A 23 -4.46 -10.11 -12.91
C GLU A 23 -3.51 -10.85 -11.95
N LEU A 24 -2.20 -10.80 -12.22
CA LEU A 24 -1.16 -11.39 -11.37
C LEU A 24 -1.08 -10.69 -9.99
N ASP A 25 -1.09 -9.36 -9.97
CA ASP A 25 -1.14 -8.57 -8.74
C ASP A 25 -2.47 -8.79 -8.01
N ARG A 26 -3.57 -8.94 -8.76
CA ARG A 26 -4.88 -9.25 -8.20
C ARG A 26 -4.91 -10.61 -7.51
N GLN A 27 -4.34 -11.64 -8.13
CA GLN A 27 -4.20 -12.96 -7.52
C GLN A 27 -3.28 -12.92 -6.31
N THR A 28 -2.16 -12.21 -6.39
CA THR A 28 -1.25 -12.03 -5.24
C THR A 28 -1.96 -11.34 -4.08
N LEU A 29 -2.72 -10.29 -4.34
CA LEU A 29 -3.52 -9.59 -3.34
C LEU A 29 -4.61 -10.49 -2.74
N LEU A 30 -5.22 -11.36 -3.53
CA LEU A 30 -6.20 -12.33 -3.04
C LEU A 30 -5.55 -13.40 -2.17
N ASN A 31 -4.43 -13.98 -2.61
CA ASN A 31 -3.74 -15.05 -1.89
C ASN A 31 -3.06 -14.55 -0.63
N GLU A 32 -2.34 -13.42 -0.70
CA GLU A 32 -1.59 -12.89 0.43
C GLU A 32 -2.43 -11.96 1.31
N GLY A 33 -3.26 -11.11 0.70
CA GLY A 33 -4.09 -10.14 1.42
C GLY A 33 -5.48 -10.66 1.80
N GLY A 34 -5.92 -11.76 1.20
CA GLY A 34 -7.23 -12.37 1.44
C GLY A 34 -8.40 -11.64 0.76
N LYS A 35 -8.23 -10.36 0.37
CA LYS A 35 -9.28 -9.55 -0.27
C LYS A 35 -8.73 -8.64 -1.36
N ILE A 36 -9.36 -8.72 -2.54
CA ILE A 36 -9.11 -7.80 -3.64
C ILE A 36 -9.86 -6.49 -3.38
N LYS A 37 -9.29 -5.63 -2.54
CA LYS A 37 -9.84 -4.30 -2.23
C LYS A 37 -8.78 -3.23 -2.42
N VAL A 38 -8.96 -2.38 -3.42
CA VAL A 38 -8.08 -1.22 -3.67
C VAL A 38 -8.73 0.07 -3.20
N PRO A 39 -7.96 1.06 -2.69
CA PRO A 39 -6.52 1.02 -2.47
C PRO A 39 -6.15 0.24 -1.21
N CYS A 40 -5.09 -0.58 -1.32
CA CYS A 40 -4.47 -1.33 -0.24
C CYS A 40 -2.97 -1.01 -0.19
N LEU A 41 -2.39 -1.10 1.00
CA LEU A 41 -0.95 -1.01 1.23
C LEU A 41 -0.48 -2.29 1.90
N ARG A 42 0.52 -2.95 1.31
CA ARG A 42 1.24 -4.05 1.95
C ARG A 42 2.42 -3.46 2.71
N ILE A 43 2.54 -3.81 3.98
CA ILE A 43 3.64 -3.42 4.85
C ILE A 43 4.32 -4.69 5.31
N GLU A 44 5.60 -4.81 5.04
CA GLU A 44 6.44 -5.92 5.49
C GLU A 44 7.32 -5.38 6.64
N GLU A 45 7.00 -5.77 7.87
CA GLU A 45 7.82 -5.49 9.06
C GLU A 45 8.44 -6.79 9.56
N GLY A 46 9.65 -7.09 9.08
CA GLY A 46 10.38 -8.31 9.40
C GLY A 46 9.59 -9.55 8.97
N ASP A 47 9.24 -10.41 9.93
CA ASP A 47 8.45 -11.63 9.73
C ASP A 47 6.93 -11.40 9.61
N LYS A 48 6.46 -10.15 9.69
CA LYS A 48 5.03 -9.84 9.63
C LYS A 48 4.67 -9.04 8.38
N THR A 49 3.77 -9.63 7.60
CA THR A 49 3.12 -8.93 6.48
C THR A 49 1.75 -8.43 6.94
N VAL A 50 1.60 -7.11 6.99
CA VAL A 50 0.34 -6.44 7.33
C VAL A 50 -0.27 -5.81 6.10
N TRP A 51 -1.54 -6.11 5.86
CA TRP A 51 -2.32 -5.50 4.79
C TRP A 51 -3.22 -4.41 5.37
N MET A 52 -2.97 -3.17 4.97
CA MET A 52 -3.83 -2.05 5.28
C MET A 52 -4.77 -1.77 4.12
N TYR A 53 -6.03 -1.60 4.45
CA TYR A 53 -7.08 -1.21 3.52
C TYR A 53 -7.58 0.17 3.92
N GLU A 54 -8.06 0.95 2.95
CA GLU A 54 -8.54 2.34 3.08
C GLU A 54 -7.48 3.41 2.82
N SER A 55 -7.79 4.29 1.87
CA SER A 55 -6.90 5.37 1.45
C SER A 55 -6.53 6.33 2.59
N LYS A 56 -7.47 6.62 3.50
CA LYS A 56 -7.23 7.55 4.62
C LYS A 56 -6.22 6.99 5.62
N VAL A 57 -6.40 5.72 6.03
CA VAL A 57 -5.48 5.02 6.94
C VAL A 57 -4.10 4.86 6.32
N ILE A 58 -4.04 4.50 5.04
CA ILE A 58 -2.77 4.39 4.30
C ILE A 58 -2.02 5.74 4.28
N ILE A 59 -2.72 6.84 4.00
CA ILE A 59 -2.11 8.17 3.98
C ILE A 59 -1.64 8.57 5.37
N ASP A 60 -2.44 8.33 6.40
CA ASP A 60 -2.10 8.63 7.79
C ASP A 60 -0.86 7.85 8.24
N TYR A 61 -0.85 6.54 7.99
CA TYR A 61 0.29 5.66 8.27
C TYR A 61 1.57 6.12 7.55
N LEU A 62 1.48 6.44 6.25
CA LEU A 62 2.62 6.94 5.49
C LEU A 62 3.14 8.27 6.05
N ASN A 63 2.25 9.20 6.44
CA ASN A 63 2.68 10.46 7.07
C ASN A 63 3.28 10.23 8.46
N GLN A 64 2.77 9.31 9.27
CA GLN A 64 3.34 9.03 10.57
C GLN A 64 4.72 8.35 10.47
N ARG A 65 4.88 7.43 9.51
CA ARG A 65 6.12 6.65 9.32
C ARG A 65 7.22 7.45 8.59
N PHE A 66 6.85 8.27 7.61
CA PHE A 66 7.79 8.97 6.72
C PHE A 66 7.64 10.49 6.71
N GLY A 67 6.52 11.03 7.21
CA GLY A 67 6.25 12.47 7.27
C GLY A 67 6.76 13.15 8.53
N ALA A 68 7.36 12.41 9.47
CA ALA A 68 8.16 12.96 10.55
C ALA A 68 9.53 13.42 9.99
N ILE A 69 9.53 14.55 9.28
CA ILE A 69 10.71 15.36 8.96
C ILE A 69 10.46 16.75 9.55
#